data_AF-A0A800G9H9-F1
#
_entry.id   AF-A0A800G9H9-F1
#
_cell.length_a   1.000
_cell.length_b   1.000
_cell.length_c   1.000
_cell.angle_alpha   90.00
_cell.angle_beta   90.00
_cell.angle_gamma   90.00
#
_symmetry.space_group_name_H-M   'P 1'
#
loop_
_entity.id
_entity.type
_entity.pdbx_description
1 polymer ?
#
loop_
_entity_poly.entity_id
_entity_poly.type
_entity_poly.pdbx_seq_one_letter_code
_entity_poly.pdbx_strand_id
1 'polypeptide(L)'
;MAEVPLEDRTRLLSDNGSGYVSRAFCDYLSLVGIRHIRAEPYHPQTNGKLKRYHQSIKQEVNQVPYEAPSDLEEAISGFVDYYNNRHYHKPLGNVTPDDVLHGRRTEETLITRKEVKAQTLAQRKRYDRLLRESQNTAIPPDLSLTKVSHFCWLPTPPYYLSETHHNLMNKPFTLDDVRQNIRTMREVR
;
A
#
# COMPACT_ATOMS: atom_id res chain seq x y z
N MET A 1 -10.40 14.92 25.24
CA MET A 1 -11.29 13.97 24.53
C MET A 1 -12.70 13.86 25.13
N ALA A 2 -13.01 14.52 26.26
CA ALA A 2 -14.35 14.40 26.88
C ALA A 2 -15.48 15.00 26.03
N GLU A 3 -15.17 15.99 25.18
CA GLU A 3 -16.12 16.71 24.32
C GLU A 3 -16.45 16.01 22.99
N VAL A 4 -15.74 14.93 22.64
CA VAL A 4 -15.99 14.18 21.39
C VAL A 4 -16.98 13.04 21.65
N PRO A 5 -18.07 12.91 20.85
CA PRO A 5 -19.00 11.79 20.90
C PRO A 5 -18.30 10.42 20.86
N LEU A 6 -18.85 9.42 21.56
CA LEU A 6 -18.21 8.10 21.70
C LEU A 6 -17.95 7.38 20.36
N GLU A 7 -18.83 7.57 19.38
CA GLU A 7 -18.65 7.09 18.00
C GLU A 7 -17.41 7.67 17.31
N ASP A 8 -17.09 8.94 17.56
CA ASP A 8 -16.02 9.68 16.87
C ASP A 8 -14.67 9.61 17.60
N ARG A 9 -14.63 9.00 18.79
CA ARG A 9 -13.39 8.84 19.53
C ARG A 9 -12.43 7.91 18.79
N THR A 10 -11.16 8.31 18.78
CA THR A 10 -10.08 7.49 18.22
C THR A 10 -9.99 6.15 18.94
N ARG A 11 -9.91 5.08 18.15
CA ARG A 11 -9.71 3.71 18.63
C ARG A 11 -8.44 3.15 18.00
N LEU A 12 -7.66 2.43 18.78
CA LEU A 12 -6.48 1.73 18.30
C LEU A 12 -6.83 0.27 18.05
N LEU A 13 -6.57 -0.24 16.85
CA LEU A 13 -6.64 -1.65 16.53
C LEU A 13 -5.21 -2.22 16.45
N SER A 14 -4.91 -3.24 17.25
CA SER A 14 -3.61 -3.93 17.19
C SER A 14 -3.78 -5.44 17.15
N ASP A 15 -2.68 -6.14 16.86
CA ASP A 15 -2.58 -7.57 17.14
C ASP A 15 -2.27 -7.85 18.62
N ASN A 16 -2.03 -9.11 18.93
CA ASN A 16 -1.71 -9.60 20.28
C ASN A 16 -0.20 -9.67 20.55
N GLY A 17 0.61 -8.84 19.86
CA GLY A 17 2.03 -8.72 20.17
C GLY A 17 2.24 -8.33 21.65
N SER A 18 3.29 -8.86 22.27
CA SER A 18 3.56 -8.68 23.72
C SER A 18 3.60 -7.20 24.15
N GLY A 19 4.13 -6.32 23.30
CA GLY A 19 4.12 -4.88 23.54
C GLY A 19 2.71 -4.28 23.66
N TYR A 20 1.79 -4.70 22.78
CA TYR A 20 0.41 -4.21 22.75
C TYR A 20 -0.47 -4.81 23.86
N VAL A 21 -0.09 -5.97 24.40
CA VAL A 21 -0.81 -6.63 25.51
C VAL A 21 -0.29 -6.17 26.89
N SER A 22 0.81 -5.40 26.91
CA SER A 22 1.42 -4.97 28.15
C SER A 22 0.51 -4.05 28.99
N ARG A 23 0.52 -4.23 30.30
CA ARG A 23 -0.27 -3.41 31.23
C ARG A 23 0.08 -1.92 31.13
N ALA A 24 1.37 -1.62 31.02
CA ALA A 24 1.85 -0.24 30.84
C ALA A 24 1.24 0.44 29.60
N PHE A 25 1.11 -0.29 28.50
CA PHE A 25 0.48 0.23 27.28
C PHE A 25 -1.02 0.43 27.45
N CYS A 26 -1.73 -0.51 28.09
CA CYS A 26 -3.14 -0.34 28.41
C CYS A 26 -3.40 0.85 29.34
N ASP A 27 -2.60 1.01 30.39
CA ASP A 27 -2.72 2.12 31.34
C ASP A 27 -2.49 3.46 30.64
N TYR A 28 -1.51 3.53 29.72
CA TYR A 28 -1.30 4.70 28.87
C TYR A 28 -2.52 5.01 28.00
N LEU A 29 -3.04 4.04 27.24
CA LEU A 29 -4.20 4.26 26.37
C LEU A 29 -5.44 4.71 27.16
N SER A 30 -5.65 4.15 28.35
CA SER A 30 -6.68 4.58 29.27
C SER A 30 -6.51 6.03 29.72
N LEU A 31 -5.26 6.44 30.05
CA LEU A 31 -4.94 7.81 30.42
C LEU A 31 -5.22 8.81 29.28
N VAL A 32 -4.86 8.47 28.03
CA VAL A 32 -5.11 9.33 26.86
C VAL A 32 -6.57 9.23 26.38
N GLY A 33 -7.37 8.30 26.90
CA GLY A 33 -8.77 8.10 26.54
C GLY A 33 -8.97 7.40 25.19
N ILE A 34 -7.99 6.62 24.74
CA ILE A 34 -8.04 5.86 23.48
C ILE A 34 -8.54 4.44 23.79
N ARG A 35 -9.62 4.03 23.12
CA ARG A 35 -10.11 2.64 23.24
C ARG A 35 -9.20 1.69 22.47
N HIS A 36 -8.70 0.66 23.14
CA HIS A 36 -7.91 -0.40 22.51
C HIS A 36 -8.81 -1.56 22.06
N ILE A 37 -8.69 -1.93 20.79
CA ILE A 37 -9.35 -3.09 20.18
C ILE A 37 -8.24 -4.07 19.78
N ARG A 38 -8.35 -5.31 20.23
CA ARG A 38 -7.40 -6.37 19.88
C ARG A 38 -7.99 -7.27 18.80
N ALA A 39 -7.19 -7.57 17.80
CA ALA A 39 -7.55 -8.56 16.79
C ALA A 39 -7.65 -9.94 17.44
N GLU A 40 -8.67 -10.70 17.07
CA GLU A 40 -8.81 -12.08 17.50
C GLU A 40 -7.63 -12.93 16.99
N PRO A 41 -7.15 -13.90 17.80
CA PRO A 41 -6.18 -14.88 17.34
C PRO A 41 -6.67 -15.58 16.07
N TYR A 42 -5.76 -15.86 15.14
CA TYR A 42 -6.05 -16.52 13.86
C TYR A 42 -7.02 -15.77 12.91
N HIS A 43 -7.25 -14.46 13.13
CA HIS A 43 -8.05 -13.63 12.23
C HIS A 43 -7.17 -12.62 11.46
N PRO A 44 -6.34 -13.07 10.50
CA PRO A 44 -5.31 -12.24 9.86
C PRO A 44 -5.88 -11.07 9.05
N GLN A 45 -7.15 -11.13 8.67
CA GLN A 45 -7.86 -10.12 7.88
C GLN A 45 -8.08 -8.82 8.68
N THR A 46 -8.23 -8.93 10.00
CA THR A 46 -8.51 -7.78 10.88
C THR A 46 -7.41 -6.73 10.83
N ASN A 47 -6.15 -7.18 10.69
CA ASN A 47 -5.00 -6.30 10.55
C ASN A 47 -4.44 -6.25 9.10
N GLY A 48 -5.28 -6.55 8.12
CA GLY A 48 -4.85 -6.69 6.72
C GLY A 48 -4.21 -5.41 6.14
N LYS A 49 -4.63 -4.23 6.59
CA LYS A 49 -4.11 -2.93 6.11
C LYS A 49 -2.68 -2.70 6.53
N LEU A 50 -2.40 -2.85 7.82
CA LEU A 50 -1.04 -2.71 8.34
C LEU A 50 -0.11 -3.77 7.74
N LYS A 51 -0.60 -5.01 7.63
CA LYS A 51 0.14 -6.08 6.95
C LYS A 51 0.48 -5.73 5.51
N ARG A 52 -0.47 -5.15 4.76
CA ARG A 52 -0.24 -4.73 3.37
C ARG A 52 0.76 -3.57 3.30
N TYR A 53 0.66 -2.60 4.19
CA TYR A 53 1.62 -1.51 4.30
C TYR A 53 3.04 -2.02 4.56
N HIS A 54 3.21 -2.91 5.55
CA HIS A 54 4.51 -3.54 5.83
C HIS A 54 5.04 -4.35 4.65
N GLN A 55 4.16 -5.02 3.90
CA GLN A 55 4.56 -5.72 2.69
C GLN A 55 5.09 -4.74 1.62
N SER A 56 4.43 -3.60 1.42
CA SER A 56 4.88 -2.56 0.49
C SER A 56 6.25 -1.99 0.86
N ILE A 57 6.50 -1.67 2.13
CA ILE A 57 7.84 -1.23 2.58
C ILE A 57 8.89 -2.28 2.25
N LYS A 58 8.61 -3.55 2.59
CA LYS A 58 9.56 -4.65 2.34
C LYS A 58 9.87 -4.84 0.85
N GLN A 59 8.93 -4.53 -0.03
CA GLN A 59 9.08 -4.66 -1.48
C GLN A 59 9.84 -3.48 -2.11
N GLU A 60 9.77 -2.29 -1.53
CA GLU A 60 10.40 -1.10 -2.13
C GLU A 60 11.69 -0.69 -1.42
N VAL A 61 11.72 -0.72 -0.09
CA VAL A 61 12.86 -0.26 0.72
C VAL A 61 13.82 -1.41 1.00
N ASN A 62 13.31 -2.56 1.48
CA ASN A 62 14.19 -3.64 1.95
C ASN A 62 14.87 -4.43 0.82
N GLN A 63 14.60 -4.12 -0.45
CA GLN A 63 15.27 -4.75 -1.58
C GLN A 63 16.65 -4.13 -1.87
N VAL A 64 16.95 -2.97 -1.27
CA VAL A 64 18.18 -2.22 -1.49
C VAL A 64 19.11 -2.40 -0.29
N PRO A 65 20.40 -2.72 -0.48
CA PRO A 65 21.39 -2.65 0.59
C PRO A 65 21.74 -1.20 0.91
N TYR A 66 21.82 -0.87 2.21
CA TYR A 66 22.18 0.45 2.71
C TYR A 66 23.53 0.39 3.42
N GLU A 67 24.39 1.36 3.15
CA GLU A 67 25.74 1.44 3.72
C GLU A 67 25.73 2.06 5.11
N ALA A 68 24.85 3.05 5.35
CA ALA A 68 24.67 3.68 6.65
C ALA A 68 23.21 3.63 7.15
N PRO A 69 22.98 3.67 8.48
CA PRO A 69 21.63 3.78 9.04
C PRO A 69 20.88 5.03 8.58
N SER A 70 21.58 6.14 8.34
CA SER A 70 21.00 7.39 7.81
C SER A 70 20.35 7.19 6.45
N ASP A 71 20.95 6.38 5.59
CA ASP A 71 20.47 6.15 4.23
C ASP A 71 19.16 5.33 4.26
N LEU A 72 19.06 4.39 5.20
CA LEU A 72 17.83 3.66 5.45
C LEU A 72 16.73 4.58 6.00
N GLU A 73 17.07 5.49 6.92
CA GLU A 73 16.11 6.47 7.46
C GLU A 73 15.58 7.38 6.35
N GLU A 74 16.46 7.88 5.48
CA GLU A 74 16.07 8.70 4.32
C GLU A 74 15.18 7.91 3.35
N ALA A 75 15.55 6.66 3.04
CA ALA A 75 14.76 5.81 2.16
C ALA A 75 13.37 5.50 2.73
N ILE A 76 13.28 5.23 4.03
CA ILE A 76 11.98 5.02 4.68
C ILE A 76 11.16 6.32 4.65
N SER A 77 11.75 7.48 4.93
CA SER A 77 11.06 8.76 4.85
C SER A 77 10.52 9.01 3.44
N GLY A 78 11.36 8.81 2.42
CA GLY A 78 10.97 8.95 1.02
C GLY A 78 9.87 7.97 0.61
N PHE A 79 9.87 6.74 1.15
CA PHE A 79 8.80 5.79 0.96
C PHE A 79 7.49 6.25 1.61
N VAL A 80 7.52 6.76 2.84
CA VAL A 80 6.31 7.28 3.51
C VAL A 80 5.70 8.43 2.73
N ASP A 81 6.53 9.36 2.28
CA ASP A 81 6.09 10.49 1.46
C ASP A 81 5.49 10.02 0.13
N TYR A 82 6.13 9.05 -0.52
CA TYR A 82 5.58 8.41 -1.72
C TYR A 82 4.22 7.74 -1.45
N TYR A 83 4.15 6.89 -0.42
CA TYR A 83 2.96 6.11 -0.11
C TYR A 83 1.75 7.00 0.22
N ASN A 84 1.96 8.06 1.00
CA ASN A 84 0.88 8.95 1.42
C ASN A 84 0.47 9.98 0.37
N ASN A 85 1.41 10.50 -0.41
CA ASN A 85 1.15 11.65 -1.29
C ASN A 85 1.14 11.33 -2.78
N ARG A 86 1.65 10.16 -3.20
CA ARG A 86 1.83 9.82 -4.62
C ARG A 86 1.24 8.47 -4.98
N HIS A 87 1.24 7.50 -4.07
CA HIS A 87 0.74 6.16 -4.34
C HIS A 87 -0.79 6.13 -4.40
N TYR A 88 -1.33 5.70 -5.55
CA TYR A 88 -2.77 5.59 -5.75
C TYR A 88 -3.29 4.23 -5.27
N HIS A 89 -4.26 4.24 -4.35
CA HIS A 89 -4.82 3.00 -3.82
C HIS A 89 -6.15 2.66 -4.50
N LYS A 90 -6.24 1.46 -5.10
CA LYS A 90 -7.49 0.98 -5.70
C LYS A 90 -8.68 1.02 -4.74
N PRO A 91 -8.57 0.56 -3.47
CA PRO A 91 -9.70 0.60 -2.54
C PRO A 91 -10.21 2.02 -2.24
N LEU A 92 -9.39 3.05 -2.47
CA LEU A 92 -9.76 4.45 -2.27
C LEU A 92 -10.42 5.09 -3.49
N GLY A 93 -10.52 4.38 -4.61
CA GLY A 93 -10.91 4.96 -5.90
C GLY A 93 -9.73 5.51 -6.69
N ASN A 94 -8.52 4.99 -6.44
CA ASN A 94 -7.25 5.45 -7.04
C ASN A 94 -6.93 6.90 -6.72
N VAL A 95 -7.15 7.28 -5.46
CA VAL A 95 -6.64 8.51 -4.85
C VAL A 95 -5.60 8.18 -3.79
N THR A 96 -4.88 9.19 -3.32
CA THR A 96 -3.83 9.03 -2.31
C THR A 96 -4.44 9.03 -0.90
N PRO A 97 -3.77 8.45 0.11
CA PRO A 97 -4.22 8.55 1.50
C PRO A 97 -4.34 9.99 2.00
N ASP A 98 -3.43 10.87 1.57
CA ASP A 98 -3.47 12.29 1.92
C ASP A 98 -4.72 13.00 1.38
N ASP A 99 -5.15 12.67 0.15
CA ASP A 99 -6.39 13.21 -0.41
C ASP A 99 -7.62 12.78 0.39
N VAL A 100 -7.61 11.57 0.94
CA VAL A 100 -8.71 11.08 1.78
C VAL A 100 -8.71 11.80 3.12
N LEU A 101 -7.54 11.96 3.75
CA LEU A 101 -7.42 12.64 5.03
C LEU A 101 -7.94 14.08 4.96
N HIS A 102 -7.51 14.81 3.93
CA HIS A 102 -7.83 16.22 3.77
C HIS A 102 -9.17 16.47 3.06
N GLY A 103 -9.98 15.42 2.85
CA GLY A 103 -11.30 15.55 2.22
C GLY A 103 -11.25 15.94 0.75
N ARG A 104 -10.10 15.84 0.08
CA ARG A 104 -9.91 16.12 -1.35
C ARG A 104 -10.40 14.99 -2.26
N ARG A 105 -10.86 13.87 -1.69
CA ARG A 105 -11.58 12.80 -2.41
C ARG A 105 -12.98 13.28 -2.80
N THR A 106 -13.06 14.15 -3.80
CA THR A 106 -14.32 14.67 -4.36
C THR A 106 -14.87 13.78 -5.47
N GLU A 107 -16.13 13.95 -5.83
CA GLU A 107 -16.76 13.18 -6.92
C GLU A 107 -16.05 13.46 -8.26
N GLU A 108 -15.67 14.71 -8.52
CA GLU A 108 -14.92 15.09 -9.73
C GLU A 108 -13.58 14.35 -9.80
N THR A 109 -12.86 14.29 -8.66
CA THR A 109 -11.60 13.55 -8.56
C THR A 109 -11.81 12.08 -8.90
N LEU A 110 -12.87 11.45 -8.39
CA LEU A 110 -13.17 10.05 -8.66
C LEU A 110 -13.55 9.80 -10.12
N ILE A 111 -14.33 10.69 -10.74
CA ILE A 111 -14.70 10.63 -12.16
C ILE A 111 -13.44 10.69 -13.02
N THR A 112 -12.60 11.71 -12.83
CA THR A 112 -11.33 11.86 -13.58
C THR A 112 -10.45 10.62 -13.43
N ARG A 113 -10.34 10.06 -12.22
CA ARG A 113 -9.54 8.84 -11.98
C ARG A 113 -10.10 7.60 -12.68
N LYS A 114 -11.42 7.46 -12.74
CA LYS A 114 -12.07 6.38 -13.51
C LYS A 114 -11.78 6.52 -15.00
N GLU A 115 -11.85 7.74 -15.55
CA GLU A 115 -11.57 8.03 -16.95
C GLU A 115 -10.11 7.73 -17.31
N VAL A 116 -9.15 8.25 -16.54
CA VAL A 116 -7.71 7.99 -16.73
C VAL A 116 -7.42 6.48 -16.69
N LYS A 117 -8.04 5.75 -15.76
CA LYS A 117 -7.91 4.29 -15.68
C LYS A 117 -8.47 3.61 -16.92
N ALA A 118 -9.63 4.02 -17.41
CA ALA A 118 -10.25 3.46 -18.62
C ALA A 118 -9.38 3.71 -19.85
N GLN A 119 -8.85 4.93 -20.01
CA GLN A 119 -7.92 5.29 -21.08
C GLN A 119 -6.64 4.46 -21.02
N THR A 120 -6.03 4.33 -19.84
CA THR A 120 -4.83 3.51 -19.64
C THR A 120 -5.06 2.05 -20.04
N LEU A 121 -6.20 1.46 -19.64
CA LEU A 121 -6.56 0.09 -20.01
C LEU A 121 -6.80 -0.07 -21.52
N ALA A 122 -7.46 0.90 -22.16
CA ALA A 122 -7.68 0.90 -23.60
C ALA A 122 -6.35 0.98 -24.37
N GLN A 123 -5.43 1.84 -23.92
CA GLN A 123 -4.10 1.98 -24.52
C GLN A 123 -3.30 0.68 -24.38
N ARG A 124 -3.29 0.04 -23.21
CA ARG A 124 -2.64 -1.27 -22.99
C ARG A 124 -3.20 -2.33 -23.94
N LYS A 125 -4.52 -2.45 -24.06
CA LYS A 125 -5.15 -3.40 -25.00
C LYS A 125 -4.75 -3.17 -26.46
N ARG A 126 -4.59 -1.90 -26.88
CA ARG A 126 -4.13 -1.56 -28.24
C ARG A 126 -2.67 -1.95 -28.42
N TYR A 127 -1.81 -1.62 -27.46
CA TYR A 127 -0.39 -1.97 -27.48
C TYR A 127 -0.20 -3.49 -27.56
N ASP A 128 -0.86 -4.26 -26.68
CA ASP A 128 -0.76 -5.72 -26.66
C ASP A 128 -1.24 -6.36 -27.96
N ARG A 129 -2.23 -5.76 -28.63
CA ARG A 129 -2.71 -6.20 -29.94
C ARG A 129 -1.65 -5.98 -31.02
N LEU A 130 -1.10 -4.76 -31.10
CA LEU A 130 -0.05 -4.42 -32.07
C LEU A 130 1.19 -5.29 -31.89
N LEU A 131 1.56 -5.59 -30.65
CA LEU A 131 2.68 -6.47 -30.33
C LEU A 131 2.44 -7.91 -30.83
N ARG A 132 1.22 -8.43 -30.68
CA ARG A 132 0.86 -9.76 -31.22
C ARG A 132 0.85 -9.78 -32.74
N GLU A 133 0.33 -8.72 -33.36
CA GLU A 133 0.29 -8.59 -34.82
C GLU A 133 1.70 -8.53 -35.42
N SER A 134 2.62 -7.76 -34.83
CA SER A 134 4.01 -7.67 -35.29
C SER A 134 4.81 -8.97 -35.08
N GLN A 135 4.53 -9.72 -34.02
CA GLN A 135 5.14 -11.04 -33.79
C GLN A 135 4.62 -12.08 -34.78
N ASN A 136 3.34 -12.03 -35.14
CA ASN A 136 2.74 -12.96 -36.10
C ASN A 136 3.20 -12.72 -37.55
N THR A 137 3.55 -11.47 -37.91
CA THR A 137 4.10 -11.16 -39.24
C THR A 137 5.59 -11.47 -39.37
N ALA A 138 6.31 -11.67 -38.25
CA ALA A 138 7.74 -11.95 -38.21
C ALA A 138 8.11 -13.45 -38.25
N ILE A 139 7.14 -14.36 -38.14
CA ILE A 139 7.37 -15.81 -38.19
C ILE A 139 6.87 -16.35 -39.55
N PRO A 140 7.75 -16.85 -40.44
CA PRO A 140 7.31 -17.51 -41.67
C PRO A 140 6.51 -18.79 -41.33
N PRO A 141 5.47 -19.12 -42.11
CA PRO A 141 4.52 -20.19 -41.76
C PRO A 141 5.08 -21.63 -41.74
N ASP A 142 6.37 -21.87 -42.04
CA ASP A 142 6.94 -23.22 -42.15
C ASP A 142 7.70 -23.73 -40.90
N LEU A 143 7.96 -22.89 -39.90
CA LEU A 143 8.75 -23.26 -38.71
C LEU A 143 7.95 -23.05 -37.42
N SER A 144 6.87 -23.81 -37.26
CA SER A 144 5.98 -23.74 -36.10
C SER A 144 6.33 -24.75 -34.99
N LEU A 145 7.58 -24.82 -34.54
CA LEU A 145 7.89 -25.48 -33.26
C LEU A 145 9.04 -24.77 -32.55
N THR A 146 8.71 -23.78 -31.72
CA THR A 146 9.28 -23.61 -30.37
C THR A 146 8.54 -22.48 -29.65
N LYS A 147 7.83 -22.80 -28.57
CA LYS A 147 7.28 -21.82 -27.63
C LYS A 147 8.44 -21.15 -26.90
N VAL A 148 8.92 -20.02 -27.38
CA VAL A 148 9.74 -19.13 -26.55
C VAL A 148 8.78 -18.17 -25.84
N SER A 149 8.44 -18.53 -24.60
CA SER A 149 7.75 -17.67 -23.66
C SER A 149 8.67 -16.49 -23.29
N HIS A 150 8.71 -15.46 -24.15
CA HIS A 150 9.30 -14.17 -23.78
C HIS A 150 8.33 -13.45 -22.84
N PHE A 151 8.54 -13.66 -21.54
CA PHE A 151 7.96 -12.85 -20.49
C PHE A 151 8.67 -11.49 -20.50
N CYS A 152 8.33 -10.64 -21.46
CA CYS A 152 8.92 -9.32 -21.62
C CYS A 152 8.24 -8.35 -20.64
N TRP A 153 8.94 -8.08 -19.53
CA TRP A 153 8.67 -6.96 -18.63
C TRP A 153 8.89 -5.65 -19.40
N LEU A 154 7.85 -5.09 -19.99
CA LEU A 154 7.84 -3.66 -20.27
C LEU A 154 7.71 -2.91 -18.95
N PRO A 155 8.33 -1.72 -18.83
CA PRO A 155 8.18 -0.89 -17.65
C PRO A 155 6.70 -0.52 -17.54
N THR A 156 6.01 -1.13 -16.59
CA THR A 156 4.74 -0.61 -16.11
C THR A 156 4.98 0.87 -15.80
N PRO A 157 4.15 1.83 -16.26
CA PRO A 157 4.12 3.12 -15.59
C PRO A 157 3.97 2.84 -14.09
N PRO A 158 4.67 3.57 -13.19
CA PRO A 158 4.97 3.17 -11.80
C PRO A 158 3.75 3.09 -10.86
N TYR A 159 2.55 2.90 -11.41
CA TYR A 159 1.30 2.84 -10.69
C TYR A 159 0.51 1.63 -11.19
N TYR A 160 -0.05 0.89 -10.24
CA TYR A 160 -0.90 -0.29 -10.38
C TYR A 160 -0.23 -1.67 -10.25
N LEU A 161 0.39 -1.92 -9.09
CA LEU A 161 0.37 -3.24 -8.48
C LEU A 161 -0.30 -3.18 -7.08
N SER A 162 -1.61 -3.28 -7.06
CA SER A 162 -2.30 -3.94 -5.94
C SER A 162 -3.66 -4.42 -6.38
N GLU A 163 -3.86 -5.72 -6.45
CA GLU A 163 -5.18 -6.32 -6.36
C GLU A 163 -5.65 -6.30 -4.91
N THR A 164 -6.98 -6.22 -4.75
CA THR A 164 -7.82 -6.74 -3.64
C THR A 164 -8.59 -5.76 -2.72
N HIS A 165 -9.89 -6.12 -2.62
CA HIS A 165 -10.84 -6.14 -1.50
C HIS A 165 -10.97 -4.97 -0.49
N HIS A 166 -12.16 -4.37 -0.58
CA HIS A 166 -13.01 -3.63 0.35
C HIS A 166 -12.50 -3.08 1.71
N ASN A 167 -12.73 -1.77 1.82
CA ASN A 167 -13.20 -0.93 2.93
C ASN A 167 -12.30 -0.54 4.14
N LEU A 168 -12.30 0.79 4.36
CA LEU A 168 -11.85 1.60 5.52
C LEU A 168 -10.36 2.03 5.55
N MET A 169 -9.90 2.78 4.54
CA MET A 169 -8.59 3.48 4.53
C MET A 169 -8.83 4.98 4.77
N ASN A 170 -9.03 5.41 6.02
CA ASN A 170 -9.35 6.82 6.30
C ASN A 170 -8.26 7.57 7.10
N LYS A 171 -7.03 7.05 7.21
CA LYS A 171 -5.90 7.80 7.81
C LYS A 171 -4.57 7.50 7.09
N PRO A 172 -3.72 8.51 6.83
CA PRO A 172 -2.37 8.32 6.31
C PRO A 172 -1.45 7.84 7.43
N PHE A 173 -0.42 7.07 7.07
CA PHE A 173 0.57 6.57 8.02
C PHE A 173 1.56 7.68 8.38
N THR A 174 1.95 7.82 9.65
CA THR A 174 2.80 8.93 10.11
C THR A 174 4.26 8.50 10.31
N LEU A 175 5.18 9.47 10.48
CA LEU A 175 6.58 9.22 10.85
C LEU A 175 6.75 8.46 12.18
N ASP A 176 5.74 8.41 13.06
CA ASP A 176 5.80 7.58 14.26
C ASP A 176 5.61 6.08 13.96
N ASP A 177 4.92 5.73 12.86
CA ASP A 177 4.86 4.35 12.35
C ASP A 177 6.22 3.89 11.79
N VAL A 178 7.06 4.83 11.35
CA VAL A 178 8.45 4.57 10.89
C VAL A 178 9.33 4.06 12.03
N ARG A 179 9.21 4.65 13.22
CA ARG A 179 10.01 4.24 14.40
C ARG A 179 9.71 2.81 14.85
N GLN A 180 8.44 2.40 14.77
CA GLN A 180 8.03 1.03 15.09
C GLN A 180 8.54 0.01 14.04
N ASN A 181 8.58 0.41 12.77
CA ASN A 181 9.14 -0.40 11.67
C ASN A 181 10.66 -0.55 11.74
N ILE A 182 11.42 0.51 12.05
CA ILE A 182 12.89 0.42 12.22
C ILE A 182 13.25 -0.57 13.34
N ARG A 183 12.49 -0.57 14.44
CA ARG A 183 12.71 -1.48 15.58
C ARG A 183 12.46 -2.95 15.22
N THR A 184 11.36 -3.24 14.51
CA THR A 184 11.03 -4.60 14.06
C THR A 184 11.95 -5.09 12.93
N MET A 185 12.53 -4.20 12.13
CA MET A 185 13.47 -4.59 11.06
C MET A 185 14.90 -4.84 11.55
N ARG A 186 15.31 -4.26 12.68
CA ARG A 186 16.60 -4.60 13.33
C ARG A 186 16.62 -5.98 13.98
N GLU A 187 15.45 -6.55 14.30
CA GLU A 187 15.32 -7.86 14.98
C GLU A 187 15.23 -9.06 14.01
N VAL A 188 15.23 -8.83 12.68
CA VAL A 188 15.10 -9.87 11.63
C VAL A 188 16.45 -10.14 10.91
N ARG A 189 17.57 -9.66 11.46
CA ARG A 189 18.91 -10.06 11.02
C ARG A 189 19.59 -10.96 12.04
#